data_AF-A0AAJ4YA68-F1
#
_entry.id   AF-A0AAJ4YA68-F1
#
_cell.length_a   1.000
_cell.length_b   1.000
_cell.length_c   1.000
_cell.angle_alpha   90.00
_cell.angle_beta   90.00
_cell.angle_gamma   90.00
#
_symmetry.space_group_name_H-M   'P 1'
#
loop_
_entity.id
_entity.type
_entity.pdbx_description
1 polymer ?
#
loop_
_entity_poly.entity_id
_entity_poly.type
_entity_poly.pdbx_seq_one_letter_code
_entity_poly.pdbx_strand_id
1 'polypeptide(L)'
;MDIGLEALEPRLFSFDRPRGACPECAGLGSRREVDPELVVPDEEKALSEGAVAPWTNTSGAEYFTRLLEAVAAAAGFSTAAP
;
A
#
# COMPACT_ATOMS: atom_id res chain seq x y z
N MET A 1 26.97 -27.69 4.61
CA MET A 1 26.19 -26.78 5.46
C MET A 1 24.81 -27.40 5.53
N ASP A 2 24.58 -28.18 6.58
CA ASP A 2 23.30 -28.83 6.80
C ASP A 2 22.34 -27.76 7.32
N ILE A 3 21.38 -27.36 6.49
CA ILE A 3 20.28 -26.48 6.90
C ILE A 3 19.37 -27.35 7.76
N GLY A 4 19.70 -27.45 9.06
CA GLY A 4 19.01 -28.29 10.03
C GLY A 4 17.55 -27.90 10.17
N LEU A 5 16.69 -28.53 9.38
CA LEU A 5 15.25 -28.55 9.60
C LEU A 5 14.99 -29.38 10.86
N GLU A 6 14.15 -28.86 11.75
CA GLU A 6 13.64 -29.61 12.90
C GLU A 6 12.96 -30.90 12.43
N ALA A 7 12.95 -31.93 13.28
CA ALA A 7 12.36 -33.22 12.93
C ALA A 7 10.93 -33.01 12.39
N LEU A 8 10.64 -33.61 11.23
CA LEU A 8 9.37 -33.40 10.53
C LEU A 8 8.22 -33.91 11.39
N GLU A 9 7.43 -32.98 11.92
CA GLU A 9 6.20 -33.25 12.65
C GLU A 9 4.98 -32.69 11.89
N PRO A 10 3.80 -33.33 11.96
CA PRO A 10 2.59 -32.84 11.30
C PRO A 10 2.24 -31.38 11.61
N ARG A 11 2.62 -30.88 12.81
CA ARG A 11 2.35 -29.50 13.25
C ARG A 11 3.15 -28.44 12.49
N LEU A 12 4.27 -28.81 11.88
CA LEU A 12 5.06 -27.91 11.03
C LEU A 12 4.33 -27.56 9.73
N PHE A 13 3.32 -28.34 9.34
CA PHE A 13 2.52 -28.12 8.14
C PHE A 13 1.18 -27.42 8.43
N SER A 14 0.93 -27.03 9.68
CA SER A 14 -0.32 -26.38 10.07
C SER A 14 -0.16 -24.85 9.99
N PHE A 15 -0.86 -24.24 9.04
CA PHE A 15 -0.91 -22.78 8.88
C PHE A 15 -1.66 -22.07 10.02
N ASP A 16 -2.52 -22.78 10.74
CA ASP A 16 -3.24 -22.27 11.93
C ASP A 16 -2.39 -22.29 13.21
N ARG A 17 -1.16 -22.83 13.16
CA ARG A 17 -0.27 -22.96 14.31
C ARG A 17 0.99 -22.12 14.11
N PRO A 18 1.47 -21.39 15.13
CA PRO A 18 2.64 -20.51 14.99
C PRO A 18 3.90 -21.19 14.45
N ARG A 19 4.08 -22.50 14.67
CA ARG A 19 5.26 -23.26 14.21
C ARG A 19 5.21 -23.63 12.72
N GLY A 20 4.01 -23.73 12.14
CA GLY A 20 3.83 -24.03 10.71
C GLY A 20 3.32 -22.84 9.89
N ALA A 21 2.89 -21.77 10.56
CA ALA A 21 2.47 -20.53 9.92
C ALA A 21 3.68 -19.77 9.37
N CYS A 22 3.55 -19.25 8.15
CA CYS A 22 4.51 -18.29 7.62
C CYS A 22 4.54 -17.05 8.54
N PRO A 23 5.70 -16.65 9.11
CA PRO A 23 5.78 -15.55 10.07
C PRO A 23 5.43 -14.20 9.44
N GLU A 24 5.53 -14.10 8.13
CA GLU A 24 5.28 -12.89 7.37
C GLU A 24 3.79 -12.59 7.14
N CYS A 25 2.96 -13.62 6.99
CA CYS A 25 1.52 -13.49 6.77
C CYS A 25 0.67 -14.17 7.85
N ALA A 26 1.31 -14.66 8.92
CA ALA A 26 0.69 -15.41 10.01
C ALA A 26 -0.21 -16.58 9.54
N GLY A 27 0.18 -17.24 8.43
CA GLY A 27 -0.57 -18.36 7.86
C GLY A 27 -1.78 -17.97 6.99
N LEU A 28 -2.05 -16.67 6.79
CA LEU A 28 -3.16 -16.20 5.94
C LEU A 28 -2.94 -16.44 4.44
N GLY A 29 -1.68 -16.55 4.00
CA GLY A 29 -1.33 -16.73 2.59
C GLY A 29 -1.54 -15.49 1.70
N SER A 30 -1.93 -14.35 2.29
CA SER A 30 -2.09 -13.08 1.59
C SER A 30 -1.67 -11.90 2.47
N ARG A 31 -1.42 -10.76 1.84
CA ARG A 31 -1.16 -9.47 2.49
C ARG A 31 -2.09 -8.42 1.90
N ARG A 32 -2.46 -7.45 2.73
CA ARG A 32 -3.19 -6.27 2.27
C ARG A 32 -2.15 -5.22 1.91
N GLU A 33 -2.19 -4.77 0.67
CA GLU A 33 -1.31 -3.74 0.14
C GLU A 33 -2.18 -2.66 -0.51
N VAL A 34 -1.61 -1.46 -0.65
CA VAL A 34 -2.28 -0.36 -1.34
C VAL A 34 -2.15 -0.62 -2.83
N ASP A 35 -3.28 -0.66 -3.51
CA ASP A 35 -3.33 -0.80 -4.97
C ASP A 35 -3.23 0.60 -5.62
N PRO A 36 -2.17 0.89 -6.39
CA PRO A 36 -1.99 2.18 -7.06
C PRO A 36 -3.15 2.54 -7.99
N GLU A 37 -3.76 1.56 -8.66
CA GLU A 37 -4.88 1.79 -9.58
C GLU A 37 -6.13 2.27 -8.83
N LEU A 38 -6.26 1.91 -7.55
CA LEU A 38 -7.33 2.43 -6.69
C LEU A 38 -7.00 3.80 -6.08
N VAL A 39 -5.72 4.17 -6.00
CA VAL A 39 -5.27 5.48 -5.51
C VAL A 39 -5.45 6.56 -6.58
N VAL A 40 -5.12 6.24 -7.83
CA VAL A 40 -5.30 7.13 -9.00
C VAL A 40 -6.17 6.41 -10.04
N PRO A 41 -7.50 6.42 -9.86
CA PRO A 41 -8.41 5.69 -10.76
C PRO A 41 -8.58 6.32 -12.14
N ASP A 42 -8.20 7.59 -12.28
CA ASP A 42 -8.23 8.35 -13.53
C ASP A 42 -6.89 9.07 -13.69
N GLU A 43 -6.01 8.52 -14.53
CA GLU A 43 -4.66 9.03 -14.79
C GLU A 43 -4.66 10.27 -15.70
N GLU A 44 -5.78 10.58 -16.37
CA GLU A 44 -5.89 11.77 -17.23
C GLU A 44 -6.40 13.00 -16.45
N LYS A 45 -6.77 12.79 -15.18
CA LYS A 45 -7.29 13.83 -14.31
C LYS A 45 -6.15 14.59 -13.64
N ALA A 46 -6.23 15.93 -13.63
CA ALA A 46 -5.21 16.73 -12.97
C ALA A 46 -5.22 16.53 -11.44
N LEU A 47 -4.04 16.66 -10.81
CA LEU A 47 -3.91 16.58 -9.35
C LEU A 47 -4.81 17.60 -8.63
N SER A 48 -4.91 18.82 -9.18
CA SER A 48 -5.77 19.89 -8.65
C SER A 48 -7.26 19.58 -8.73
N GLU A 49 -7.66 18.66 -9.61
CA GLU A 49 -9.05 18.21 -9.76
C GLU A 49 -9.36 17.01 -8.86
N GLY A 50 -8.39 16.56 -8.08
CA GLY A 50 -8.53 15.44 -7.15
C GLY A 50 -8.34 14.09 -7.82
N ALA A 51 -7.25 13.92 -8.57
CA ALA A 51 -6.82 12.65 -9.15
C ALA A 51 -6.45 11.60 -8.08
N VAL A 52 -5.94 12.03 -6.92
CA VAL A 52 -5.60 11.15 -5.79
C VAL A 52 -6.85 10.88 -4.94
N ALA A 53 -7.56 9.80 -5.24
CA ALA A 53 -8.88 9.52 -4.69
C ALA A 53 -8.98 9.53 -3.15
N PRO A 54 -8.02 8.96 -2.38
CA PRO A 54 -8.08 8.97 -0.91
C PRO A 54 -8.03 10.36 -0.29
N TRP A 55 -7.56 11.37 -1.03
CA TRP A 55 -7.36 12.74 -0.53
C TRP A 55 -8.46 13.71 -0.97
N THR A 56 -9.31 13.33 -1.93
CA THR A 56 -10.30 14.24 -2.53
C THR A 56 -11.56 14.41 -1.69
N ASN A 57 -12.10 13.33 -1.09
CA ASN A 57 -13.39 13.34 -0.39
C ASN A 57 -13.25 13.00 1.11
N THR A 58 -12.31 13.66 1.79
CA THR A 58 -12.05 13.46 3.22
C THR A 58 -12.12 14.79 3.97
N SER A 59 -12.36 14.75 5.29
CA SER A 59 -12.35 15.95 6.14
C SER A 59 -11.01 16.70 6.11
N GLY A 60 -9.93 16.03 5.71
CA GLY A 60 -8.61 16.62 5.50
C GLY A 60 -8.30 17.02 4.05
N ALA A 61 -9.27 17.08 3.14
CA ALA A 61 -8.99 17.31 1.71
C ALA A 61 -8.20 18.61 1.47
N GLU A 62 -8.57 19.71 2.12
CA GLU A 62 -7.87 21.00 1.99
C GLU A 62 -6.40 20.92 2.42
N TYR A 63 -6.09 20.14 3.46
CA TYR A 63 -4.71 19.91 3.89
C TYR A 63 -3.90 19.20 2.80
N PHE A 64 -4.45 18.14 2.20
CA PHE A 64 -3.77 17.39 1.15
C PHE A 64 -3.61 18.21 -0.13
N THR A 65 -4.58 19.04 -0.50
CA THR A 65 -4.45 19.97 -1.62
C THR A 65 -3.25 20.91 -1.42
N ARG A 66 -3.15 21.55 -0.25
CA ARG A 66 -2.01 22.44 0.06
C ARG A 66 -0.68 21.70 0.10
N LEU A 67 -0.67 20.46 0.59
CA LEU A 67 0.54 19.62 0.59
C LEU A 67 0.99 19.30 -0.85
N LEU A 68 0.06 18.93 -1.72
CA LEU A 68 0.33 18.67 -3.14
C LEU A 68 0.88 19.91 -3.84
N GLU A 69 0.29 21.08 -3.62
CA GLU A 69 0.78 22.36 -4.15
C GLU A 69 2.20 22.66 -3.69
N ALA A 70 2.51 22.45 -2.40
CA ALA A 70 3.84 22.66 -1.86
C ALA A 70 4.88 21.71 -2.47
N VAL A 71 4.52 20.43 -2.63
CA VAL A 71 5.37 19.42 -3.28
C VAL A 71 5.59 19.77 -4.75
N ALA A 72 4.54 20.16 -5.47
CA ALA A 72 4.61 20.57 -6.87
C ALA A 72 5.54 21.76 -7.07
N ALA A 73 5.43 22.78 -6.21
CA ALA A 73 6.32 23.94 -6.22
C ALA A 73 7.79 23.56 -5.93
N ALA A 74 8.03 22.65 -4.98
CA ALA A 74 9.38 22.21 -4.62
C ALA A 74 10.02 21.32 -5.70
N ALA A 75 9.24 20.48 -6.37
CA ALA A 75 9.71 19.54 -7.39
C ALA A 75 9.66 20.11 -8.82
N GLY A 76 9.01 21.26 -9.02
CA GLY A 76 8.96 21.93 -10.33
C GLY A 76 7.97 21.34 -11.32
N PHE A 77 6.85 20.78 -10.86
CA PHE A 77 5.76 20.29 -11.72
C PHE A 77 4.44 21.05 -11.47
N SER A 78 3.50 20.95 -12.41
CA SER A 78 2.19 21.59 -12.32
C SER A 78 1.16 20.65 -11.70
N THR A 79 0.34 21.13 -10.77
CA THR A 79 -0.82 20.37 -10.26
C THR A 79 -2.00 20.35 -11.24
N ALA A 80 -1.99 21.24 -12.24
CA ALA A 80 -3.06 21.38 -13.23
C ALA A 80 -2.79 20.58 -14.52
N ALA A 81 -1.61 19.95 -14.63
CA ALA A 81 -1.35 19.00 -15.70
C ALA A 81 -1.92 17.62 -15.30
N PRO A 82 -2.42 16.84 -16.28
CA PRO A 82 -2.54 15.38 -16.14
C PRO A 82 -1.18 14.76 -15.81
#